data_AF-A0A6V7JTP8-F1
#
_entry.id   AF-A0A6V7JTP8-F1
#
_cell.length_a   1.000
_cell.length_b   1.000
_cell.length_c   1.000
_cell.angle_alpha   90.00
_cell.angle_beta   90.00
_cell.angle_gamma   90.00
#
_symmetry.space_group_name_H-M   'P 1'
#
loop_
_entity.id
_entity.type
_entity.pdbx_description
1 polymer ?
#
loop_
_entity_poly.entity_id
_entity_poly.type
_entity_poly.pdbx_seq_one_letter_code
_entity_poly.pdbx_strand_id
1 'polypeptide(L)'
;TEASESTPSTETVNSWKEKFSWLNFDSSKNKVTCTICTNAVEEKLSVPNDVFSRLSEEVFVKSGFNMWKNAFSAFRDHESSPLHQAAVSLMSRFDEARKGMQKLFKPLNERINMFL
;
A
#
# COMPACT_ATOMS: atom_id res chain seq x y z
N THR A 1 -26.26 5.66 -17.13
CA THR A 1 -26.08 4.23 -17.48
C THR A 1 -25.27 3.59 -16.36
N GLU A 2 -25.97 3.14 -15.32
CA GLU A 2 -25.37 2.43 -14.20
C GLU A 2 -25.08 1.00 -14.67
N ALA A 3 -23.86 0.78 -15.16
CA ALA A 3 -23.34 -0.57 -15.31
C ALA A 3 -23.05 -1.09 -13.90
N SER A 4 -23.86 -2.04 -13.46
CA SER A 4 -23.67 -2.79 -12.23
C SER A 4 -22.35 -3.57 -12.28
N GLU A 5 -21.25 -2.92 -11.87
CA GLU A 5 -20.05 -3.65 -11.46
C GLU A 5 -20.38 -4.31 -10.11
N SER A 6 -20.82 -5.57 -10.18
CA SER A 6 -21.09 -6.39 -9.01
C SER A 6 -19.86 -6.37 -8.09
N THR A 7 -20.06 -5.92 -6.85
CA THR A 7 -19.07 -6.01 -5.77
C THR A 7 -18.49 -7.43 -5.71
N PRO A 8 -17.17 -7.61 -5.69
CA PRO A 8 -16.56 -8.93 -5.57
C PRO A 8 -16.99 -9.59 -4.26
N SER A 9 -17.21 -10.91 -4.29
CA SER A 9 -17.54 -11.66 -3.08
C SER A 9 -16.40 -11.61 -2.07
N THR A 10 -16.72 -11.80 -0.79
CA THR A 10 -15.73 -11.90 0.29
C THR A 10 -14.66 -12.97 0.01
N GLU A 11 -15.05 -14.13 -0.52
CA GLU A 11 -14.12 -15.20 -0.91
C GLU A 11 -13.16 -14.75 -2.02
N THR A 12 -13.67 -14.03 -3.02
CA THR A 12 -12.85 -13.48 -4.10
C THR A 12 -11.83 -12.48 -3.54
N VAL A 13 -12.28 -11.55 -2.69
CA VAL A 13 -11.41 -10.56 -2.04
C VAL A 13 -10.35 -11.25 -1.19
N ASN A 14 -10.70 -12.30 -0.44
CA ASN A 14 -9.75 -13.06 0.36
C ASN A 14 -8.69 -13.73 -0.53
N SER A 15 -9.08 -14.35 -1.65
CA SER A 15 -8.14 -14.95 -2.59
C SER A 15 -7.16 -13.93 -3.20
N TRP A 16 -7.62 -12.69 -3.42
CA TRP A 16 -6.75 -11.61 -3.86
C TRP A 16 -5.75 -11.22 -2.78
N LYS A 17 -6.21 -11.04 -1.54
CA LYS A 17 -5.36 -10.66 -0.40
C LYS A 17 -4.32 -11.72 -0.05
N GLU A 18 -4.66 -13.00 -0.19
CA GLU A 18 -3.71 -14.11 -0.01
C GLU A 18 -2.55 -14.03 -1.01
N LYS A 19 -2.84 -13.63 -2.26
CA LYS A 19 -1.83 -13.53 -3.32
C LYS A 19 -1.08 -12.20 -3.32
N PHE A 20 -1.78 -11.13 -2.96
CA PHE A 20 -1.28 -9.76 -2.99
C PHE A 20 -1.52 -9.13 -1.62
N SER A 21 -0.63 -9.42 -0.68
CA SER A 21 -0.76 -9.01 0.73
C SER A 21 -0.77 -7.49 0.94
N TRP A 22 -0.40 -6.72 -0.09
CA TRP A 22 -0.41 -5.26 -0.11
C TRP A 22 -1.77 -4.66 -0.50
N LEU A 23 -2.76 -5.47 -0.90
CA LEU A 23 -4.09 -4.98 -1.25
C LEU A 23 -4.89 -4.62 0.01
N ASN A 24 -5.44 -3.41 0.01
CA ASN A 24 -6.47 -3.00 0.93
C ASN A 24 -7.81 -2.88 0.19
N PHE A 25 -8.80 -3.66 0.59
CA PHE A 25 -10.15 -3.58 0.04
C PHE A 25 -11.04 -2.72 0.96
N ASP A 26 -11.49 -1.59 0.45
CA ASP A 26 -12.49 -0.73 1.09
C ASP A 26 -13.89 -1.16 0.62
N SER A 27 -14.58 -1.94 1.46
CA SER A 27 -15.92 -2.44 1.16
C SER A 27 -16.97 -1.32 1.11
N SER A 28 -16.73 -0.18 1.78
CA SER A 28 -17.66 0.95 1.75
C SER A 28 -17.62 1.69 0.42
N LYS A 29 -16.44 1.72 -0.22
CA LYS A 29 -16.23 2.37 -1.52
C LYS A 29 -16.21 1.40 -2.69
N ASN A 30 -16.27 0.09 -2.42
CA ASN A 30 -16.10 -0.97 -3.41
C ASN A 30 -14.83 -0.75 -4.25
N LYS A 31 -13.69 -0.60 -3.59
CA LYS A 31 -12.42 -0.24 -4.23
C LYS A 31 -11.24 -0.95 -3.57
N VAL A 32 -10.19 -1.19 -4.35
CA VAL A 32 -8.91 -1.69 -3.87
C VAL A 32 -7.83 -0.62 -3.99
N THR A 33 -7.04 -0.45 -2.94
CA THR A 33 -5.81 0.35 -2.96
C THR A 33 -4.60 -0.51 -2.61
N CYS A 34 -3.41 -0.01 -2.93
CA CYS A 34 -2.14 -0.60 -2.51
C CYS A 34 -1.65 0.09 -1.24
N THR A 35 -1.67 -0.61 -0.10
CA THR A 35 -1.25 -0.03 1.20
C THR A 35 0.18 0.48 1.16
N ILE A 36 1.11 -0.23 0.50
CA ILE A 36 2.52 0.17 0.46
C ILE A 36 2.70 1.46 -0.34
N CYS A 37 2.06 1.56 -1.51
CA CYS A 37 2.11 2.77 -2.34
C CYS A 37 1.40 3.94 -1.67
N THR A 38 0.25 3.70 -1.03
CA THR A 38 -0.47 4.72 -0.25
C THR A 38 0.42 5.28 0.86
N ASN A 39 1.03 4.42 1.67
CA ASN A 39 1.91 4.86 2.75
C ASN A 39 3.13 5.63 2.22
N ALA A 40 3.75 5.17 1.12
CA ALA A 40 4.90 5.87 0.54
C ALA A 40 4.55 7.30 0.08
N VAL A 41 3.37 7.49 -0.50
CA VAL A 41 2.88 8.81 -0.93
C VAL A 41 2.51 9.69 0.28
N GLU A 42 1.86 9.13 1.30
CA GLU A 42 1.49 9.84 2.53
C GLU A 42 2.74 10.32 3.31
N GLU A 43 3.78 9.48 3.37
CA GLU A 43 5.09 9.80 3.97
C GLU A 43 5.97 10.68 3.06
N LYS A 44 5.44 11.12 1.91
CA LYS A 44 6.10 12.01 0.93
C LYS A 44 7.45 11.45 0.44
N LEU A 45 7.56 10.13 0.33
CA LEU A 45 8.74 9.50 -0.24
C LEU A 45 8.79 9.76 -1.75
N SER A 46 9.99 10.00 -2.28
CA SER A 46 10.16 10.33 -3.70
C SER A 46 10.01 9.07 -4.56
N VAL A 47 8.78 8.80 -4.97
CA VAL A 47 8.44 7.74 -5.93
C VAL A 47 8.65 8.19 -7.38
N PRO A 48 8.83 7.26 -8.34
CA PRO A 48 8.95 7.59 -9.75
C PRO A 48 7.73 8.37 -10.26
N ASN A 49 7.99 9.36 -11.14
CA ASN A 49 6.97 10.26 -11.68
C ASN A 49 6.84 10.15 -13.22
N ASP A 50 7.26 9.02 -13.78
CA ASP A 50 7.02 8.73 -15.19
C ASP A 50 5.52 8.48 -15.45
N VAL A 51 5.13 8.51 -16.73
CA VAL A 51 3.72 8.41 -17.14
C VAL A 51 3.03 7.17 -16.58
N PHE A 52 3.71 6.01 -16.57
CA PHE A 52 3.13 4.76 -16.09
C PHE A 52 2.99 4.76 -14.58
N SER A 53 3.98 5.27 -13.86
CA SER A 53 3.91 5.39 -12.40
C SER A 53 2.78 6.32 -11.95
N ARG A 54 2.56 7.45 -12.65
CA ARG A 54 1.43 8.34 -12.33
C ARG A 54 0.07 7.69 -12.57
N LEU A 55 -0.08 6.94 -13.68
CA LEU A 55 -1.32 6.21 -13.95
C LEU A 55 -1.56 5.13 -12.88
N SER A 56 -0.51 4.42 -12.50
CA SER A 56 -0.58 3.43 -11.43
C SER A 56 -0.92 4.07 -10.07
N GLU A 57 -0.37 5.24 -9.76
CA GLU A 57 -0.67 5.98 -8.53
C GLU A 57 -2.14 6.44 -8.52
N GLU A 58 -2.63 6.96 -9.64
CA GLU A 58 -4.04 7.35 -9.76
C GLU A 58 -4.97 6.17 -9.47
N VAL A 59 -4.70 5.01 -10.06
CA VAL A 59 -5.55 3.82 -9.93
C VAL A 59 -5.43 3.17 -8.54
N PHE A 60 -4.21 2.98 -8.02
CA PHE A 60 -4.00 2.17 -6.81
C PHE A 60 -3.81 2.97 -5.53
N VAL A 61 -3.70 4.30 -5.59
CA VAL A 61 -3.52 5.16 -4.42
C VAL A 61 -4.66 6.16 -4.28
N LYS A 62 -4.91 6.97 -5.33
CA LYS A 62 -5.84 8.11 -5.23
C LYS A 62 -7.29 7.70 -5.44
N SER A 63 -7.60 7.19 -6.62
CA SER A 63 -8.97 6.87 -7.02
C SER A 63 -9.42 5.51 -6.50
N GLY A 64 -8.52 4.54 -6.38
CA GLY A 64 -8.82 3.16 -6.03
C GLY A 64 -9.32 2.34 -7.23
N PHE A 65 -8.83 1.10 -7.34
CA PHE A 65 -9.16 0.19 -8.42
C PHE A 65 -10.53 -0.45 -8.21
N ASN A 66 -11.37 -0.46 -9.25
CA ASN A 66 -12.70 -1.09 -9.24
C ASN A 66 -13.03 -1.94 -10.47
N MET A 67 -12.09 -2.10 -11.41
CA MET A 67 -12.33 -2.83 -12.65
C MET A 67 -12.16 -4.35 -12.49
N TRP A 68 -13.14 -5.02 -11.87
CA TRP A 68 -13.00 -6.40 -11.40
C TRP A 68 -12.72 -7.44 -12.49
N LYS A 69 -13.18 -7.22 -13.72
CA LYS A 69 -12.97 -8.13 -14.85
C LYS A 69 -11.50 -8.48 -15.10
N ASN A 70 -10.60 -7.54 -14.82
CA ASN A 70 -9.16 -7.67 -15.07
C ASN A 70 -8.32 -7.58 -13.79
N ALA A 71 -8.93 -7.78 -12.62
CA ALA A 71 -8.31 -7.55 -11.31
C ALA A 71 -6.95 -8.24 -11.16
N PHE A 72 -6.88 -9.55 -11.39
CA PHE A 72 -5.63 -10.31 -11.26
C PHE A 72 -4.51 -9.83 -12.21
N SER A 73 -4.84 -9.41 -13.44
CA SER A 73 -3.82 -8.86 -14.34
C SER A 73 -3.34 -7.51 -13.81
N ALA A 74 -4.28 -6.62 -13.50
CA ALA A 74 -3.98 -5.29 -12.99
C ALA A 74 -3.14 -5.34 -11.71
N PHE A 75 -3.40 -6.30 -10.81
CA PHE A 75 -2.61 -6.47 -9.58
C PHE A 75 -1.18 -6.94 -9.88
N ARG A 76 -0.99 -7.90 -10.80
CA ARG A 76 0.37 -8.31 -11.23
C ARG A 76 1.12 -7.19 -11.93
N ASP A 77 0.43 -6.48 -12.82
CA ASP A 77 1.00 -5.35 -13.56
C ASP A 77 1.40 -4.24 -12.58
N HIS A 78 0.55 -3.95 -11.58
CA HIS A 78 0.89 -3.02 -10.50
C HIS A 78 2.08 -3.48 -9.66
N GLU A 79 2.10 -4.73 -9.22
CA GLU A 79 3.18 -5.30 -8.41
C GLU A 79 4.55 -5.18 -9.11
N SER A 80 4.57 -5.36 -10.43
CA SER A 80 5.78 -5.19 -11.25
C SER A 80 6.07 -3.75 -11.68
N SER A 81 5.17 -2.81 -11.41
CA SER A 81 5.29 -1.42 -11.85
C SER A 81 6.44 -0.68 -11.15
N PRO A 82 7.07 0.33 -11.80
CA PRO A 82 8.12 1.12 -11.18
C PRO A 82 7.68 1.79 -9.87
N LEU A 83 6.43 2.24 -9.80
CA LEU A 83 5.84 2.81 -8.60
C LEU A 83 5.90 1.83 -7.41
N HIS A 84 5.37 0.62 -7.59
CA HIS A 84 5.28 -0.35 -6.50
C HIS A 84 6.66 -0.81 -6.04
N GLN A 85 7.55 -1.13 -6.98
CA GLN A 85 8.92 -1.58 -6.68
C GLN A 85 9.73 -0.50 -5.92
N ALA A 86 9.58 0.77 -6.34
CA ALA A 86 10.19 1.88 -5.63
C ALA A 86 9.58 2.09 -4.23
N ALA A 87 8.25 2.03 -4.11
CA ALA A 87 7.55 2.18 -2.83
C ALA A 87 7.98 1.11 -1.82
N VAL A 88 8.04 -0.17 -2.22
CA VAL A 88 8.55 -1.26 -1.36
C VAL A 88 9.97 -0.96 -0.86
N SER A 89 10.86 -0.56 -1.77
CA SER A 89 12.25 -0.26 -1.45
C SER A 89 12.42 0.96 -0.54
N LEU A 90 11.58 1.99 -0.73
CA LEU A 90 11.60 3.22 0.06
C LEU A 90 11.00 2.98 1.45
N MET A 91 9.85 2.31 1.54
CA MET A 91 9.17 2.02 2.80
C MET A 91 10.01 1.13 3.71
N SER A 92 10.68 0.11 3.15
CA SER A 92 11.60 -0.74 3.94
C SER A 92 12.70 0.09 4.61
N ARG A 93 13.34 1.01 3.88
CA ARG A 93 14.38 1.89 4.43
C ARG A 93 13.81 2.89 5.44
N PHE A 94 12.63 3.43 5.15
CA PHE A 94 11.94 4.35 6.04
C PHE A 94 11.58 3.70 7.38
N ASP A 95 11.06 2.47 7.36
CA ASP A 95 10.71 1.73 8.56
C ASP A 95 11.92 1.40 9.43
N GLU A 96 13.04 1.01 8.83
CA GLU A 96 14.28 0.77 9.57
C GLU A 96 14.83 2.06 10.20
N ALA A 97 14.81 3.18 9.46
CA ALA A 97 15.19 4.48 10.01
C ALA A 97 14.28 4.89 11.18
N ARG A 98 12.96 4.70 11.03
CA ARG A 98 11.96 5.02 12.06
C ARG A 98 12.14 4.19 13.33
N LYS A 99 12.35 2.87 13.21
CA LYS A 99 12.67 1.99 14.34
C LYS A 99 13.97 2.41 15.03
N GLY A 100 14.99 2.79 14.26
CA GLY A 100 16.26 3.30 14.78
C GLY A 100 16.07 4.56 15.63
N MET A 101 15.32 5.54 15.12
CA MET A 101 15.02 6.78 15.84
C MET A 101 14.21 6.49 17.12
N GLN A 102 13.19 5.64 17.07
CA GLN A 102 12.40 5.28 18.25
C GLN A 102 13.24 4.67 19.37
N LYS A 103 14.27 3.87 19.03
CA LYS A 103 15.21 3.31 20.01
C LYS A 103 16.08 4.39 20.66
N LEU A 104 16.46 5.43 19.92
CA LEU A 104 17.28 6.54 20.43
C LEU A 104 16.48 7.48 21.34
N PHE A 105 15.20 7.70 21.03
CA PHE A 105 14.30 8.55 21.79
C PHE A 105 13.45 7.80 22.83
N LYS A 106 13.89 6.60 23.25
CA LYS A 106 13.23 5.88 24.34
C LYS A 106 13.10 6.79 25.56
N PRO A 107 11.89 6.92 26.15
CA PRO A 107 11.65 7.82 27.26
C PRO A 107 12.58 7.48 28.43
N LEU A 108 13.05 8.51 29.13
CA LEU A 108 13.99 8.41 30.25
C LEU A 108 13.47 7.49 31.38
N ASN A 109 12.14 7.26 31.44
CA ASN A 109 11.50 6.38 32.42
C ASN A 109 11.85 4.89 32.25
N GLU A 110 12.33 4.44 31.08
CA GLU A 110 12.82 3.05 30.89
C GLU A 110 14.26 2.86 31.37
N ARG A 111 15.01 3.94 31.67
CA ARG A 111 16.43 3.87 32.09
C ARG A 111 16.62 3.78 33.61
N ILE A 112 15.57 3.97 34.40
CA ILE A 112 15.64 3.99 35.88
C ILE A 112 15.51 2.57 36.48
N ASN A 113 14.91 1.61 35.76
CA ASN A 113 14.76 0.21 36.23
C ASN A 113 16.01 -0.67 36.07
N MET A 114 17.18 -0.11 35.77
CA MET A 114 18.46 -0.85 35.72
C MET A 114 19.37 -0.56 36.94
N PHE A 115 18.93 0.27 37.88
CA PHE A 115 19.71 0.66 39.06
C PHE A 115 18.92 0.59 40.38
N LEU A 116 17.83 -0.17 40.42
CA LEU A 116 17.12 -0.55 41.65
C LEU A 116 17.08 -2.09 41.76
#